data_AF-A0A925GPG7-F1
#
_entry.id   AF-A0A925GPG7-F1
#
_cell.length_a   1.000
_cell.length_b   1.000
_cell.length_c   1.000
_cell.angle_alpha   90.00
_cell.angle_beta   90.00
_cell.angle_gamma   90.00
#
_symmetry.space_group_name_H-M   'P 1'
#
loop_
_entity.id
_entity.type
_entity.pdbx_description
1 polymer ?
#
loop_
_entity_poly.entity_id
_entity_poly.type
_entity_poly.pdbx_seq_one_letter_code
_entity_poly.pdbx_strand_id
1 'polypeptide(L)'
;MALNALRFFATVPNWLRATESPGYAPGRRGFLLLMLVGLWGAQPPRLAAQGLVLNEFMAANASVVADEDGDFPDWIEVYNAGDQAVQLAGFGLSDDPANPLKWTFPAYLLPAKGFLLVFASDKNRPSGPYLHTNFKLSASGEPLQLSNATGAPVDALPAVSLATNAAYGRQPDGSSSFVFFASNPTPGASNPAAGNRGLLMAPVFAPVGGFYTGPVTLGLSTNHADAVIRYTLDGSEPTELSPAYSAPLLVQSRTGIPNELSIIPTNRVLVGPSTYYPPGGEVFKAGIVRARAYRPGSPPSEVVTNSYFVDPNIHERYQLPVVSVATDRENLFGGKTGIYVPGDEFNGDHDRSGNYFQRGDAWERPAHVQFFDVDRSRGFSQRMGVRIHGSASRVDPQKSLRLYADEQYGPPAIRYPIFPDKPLTEFKRLLLRNGGNDRSFSTLRDVFIQGLVRDLDLDAQASRPVLVFLNGEYWGIHHAQERLDPHYLAGNHGVDEGVDFLEMDRNVVEGDAAHYQRMIDFIGSGDMRVPANFDTVAKWMDVDEFIHYQAAQIYAA
;
A
#
# COMPACT_ATOMS: atom_id res chain seq x y z
N MET A 1 41.64 -55.74 6.25
CA MET A 1 42.59 -54.76 5.67
C MET A 1 41.94 -53.40 5.85
N ALA A 2 42.21 -52.58 6.88
CA ALA A 2 43.48 -52.13 7.50
C ALA A 2 44.30 -51.26 6.53
N LEU A 3 44.81 -50.04 6.83
CA LEU A 3 44.74 -49.15 8.02
C LEU A 3 44.21 -47.75 7.58
N ASN A 4 43.74 -46.77 8.38
CA ASN A 4 43.67 -46.47 9.83
C ASN A 4 44.84 -45.65 10.46
N ALA A 5 44.51 -44.80 11.46
CA ALA A 5 45.34 -43.94 12.33
C ALA A 5 45.91 -42.62 11.70
N LEU A 6 46.08 -41.49 12.42
CA LEU A 6 46.08 -41.22 13.88
C LEU A 6 45.28 -39.95 14.30
N ARG A 7 44.94 -39.87 15.60
CA ARG A 7 44.43 -38.70 16.35
C ARG A 7 45.53 -38.09 17.26
N PHE A 8 45.14 -37.08 18.06
CA PHE A 8 45.68 -36.54 19.34
C PHE A 8 46.26 -35.10 19.24
N PHE A 9 46.17 -34.20 20.24
CA PHE A 9 45.16 -33.89 21.30
C PHE A 9 45.70 -32.69 22.14
N ALA A 10 44.86 -31.71 22.54
CA ALA A 10 45.05 -30.73 23.63
C ALA A 10 46.34 -29.83 23.63
N THR A 11 46.42 -28.64 24.21
CA THR A 11 45.98 -28.15 25.54
C THR A 11 45.92 -26.61 25.59
N VAL A 12 45.10 -26.07 26.50
CA VAL A 12 45.12 -24.66 26.95
C VAL A 12 46.14 -24.48 28.09
N PRO A 13 46.83 -23.34 28.19
CA PRO A 13 47.39 -22.87 29.46
C PRO A 13 46.89 -21.47 29.86
N ASN A 14 46.28 -21.38 31.06
CA ASN A 14 46.12 -20.13 31.82
C ASN A 14 47.27 -20.00 32.82
N TRP A 15 47.84 -18.82 33.01
CA TRP A 15 48.43 -18.41 34.29
C TRP A 15 48.55 -16.89 34.44
N LEU A 16 48.31 -16.41 35.66
CA LEU A 16 48.40 -15.00 36.05
C LEU A 16 49.86 -14.56 36.22
N ARG A 17 50.10 -13.25 36.07
CA ARG A 17 50.76 -12.46 37.13
C ARG A 17 50.24 -11.03 37.12
N ALA A 18 49.91 -10.53 38.32
CA ALA A 18 49.48 -9.17 38.55
C ALA A 18 50.67 -8.27 38.92
N THR A 19 50.54 -6.97 38.62
CA THR A 19 51.18 -5.87 39.34
C THR A 19 50.14 -4.78 39.55
N GLU A 20 50.05 -4.25 40.78
CA GLU A 20 48.91 -3.45 41.23
C GLU A 20 49.15 -1.94 41.08
N SER A 21 48.26 -1.25 40.35
CA SER A 21 47.65 0.05 40.72
C SER A 21 48.55 1.30 40.86
N PRO A 22 48.01 2.55 41.04
CA PRO A 22 46.59 2.95 41.04
C PRO A 22 46.25 4.12 40.09
N GLY A 23 44.95 4.32 39.78
CA GLY A 23 44.49 5.55 39.12
C GLY A 23 43.04 5.58 38.61
N TYR A 24 42.11 6.07 39.44
CA TYR A 24 40.73 6.48 39.12
C TYR A 24 39.66 5.42 38.77
N ALA A 25 38.40 5.75 39.10
CA ALA A 25 37.34 4.79 39.41
C ALA A 25 36.16 4.76 38.41
N PRO A 26 35.43 3.63 38.27
CA PRO A 26 34.27 3.50 37.39
C PRO A 26 32.92 3.71 38.10
N GLY A 27 32.04 4.53 37.53
CA GLY A 27 30.66 4.70 37.98
C GLY A 27 29.72 3.66 37.37
N ARG A 28 29.18 2.75 38.19
CA ARG A 28 28.03 1.89 37.82
C ARG A 28 26.70 2.65 37.99
N ARG A 29 25.77 2.46 37.05
CA ARG A 29 24.29 2.29 37.19
C ARG A 29 23.77 1.96 35.78
N GLY A 30 22.83 1.04 35.55
CA GLY A 30 21.81 0.51 36.47
C GLY A 30 20.49 1.26 36.24
N PHE A 31 19.83 1.01 35.11
CA PHE A 31 18.55 1.64 34.78
C PHE A 31 17.41 0.93 35.52
N LEU A 32 16.93 1.57 36.58
CA LEU A 32 15.75 1.17 37.33
C LEU A 32 14.57 1.99 36.81
N LEU A 33 13.51 1.34 36.33
CA LEU A 33 12.30 2.03 35.88
C LEU A 33 11.46 2.46 37.10
N LEU A 34 11.69 3.66 37.61
CA LEU A 34 10.90 4.26 38.69
C LEU A 34 9.83 5.18 38.13
N MET A 35 8.56 4.83 38.35
CA MET A 35 7.44 5.75 38.18
C MET A 35 7.61 6.93 39.14
N LEU A 36 7.68 8.15 38.61
CA LEU A 36 7.58 9.39 39.38
C LEU A 36 6.29 10.12 39.01
N VAL A 37 5.26 9.92 39.82
CA VAL A 37 4.11 10.81 39.88
C VAL A 37 4.56 12.08 40.59
N GLY A 38 4.69 13.18 39.85
CA GLY A 38 5.16 14.47 40.36
C GLY A 38 4.24 15.61 39.94
N LEU A 39 3.57 16.23 40.91
CA LEU A 39 2.63 17.33 40.69
C LEU A 39 3.28 18.53 39.98
N TRP A 40 2.66 18.99 38.89
CA TRP A 40 2.80 20.36 38.40
C TRP A 40 1.51 21.15 38.65
N GLY A 41 1.31 21.49 39.92
CA GLY A 41 0.25 22.38 40.38
C GLY A 41 0.64 23.85 40.25
N ALA A 42 0.80 24.34 39.02
CA ALA A 42 0.86 25.77 38.71
C ALA A 42 0.44 25.96 37.25
N GLN A 43 -0.79 26.43 37.01
CA GLN A 43 -1.13 26.85 35.65
C GLN A 43 -0.29 28.09 35.30
N PRO A 44 0.41 28.13 34.15
CA PRO A 44 0.95 29.38 33.66
C PRO A 44 -0.20 30.38 33.51
N PRO A 45 0.03 31.68 33.72
CA PRO A 45 -1.00 32.69 33.49
C PRO A 45 -1.52 32.54 32.05
N ARG A 46 -2.85 32.48 31.90
CA ARG A 46 -3.51 32.41 30.59
C ARG A 46 -3.11 33.62 29.75
N LEU A 47 -2.11 33.45 28.89
CA LEU A 47 -2.01 34.23 27.65
C LEU A 47 -3.33 34.02 26.92
N ALA A 48 -3.98 35.11 26.52
CA ALA A 48 -5.25 35.06 25.80
C ALA A 48 -5.01 34.39 24.45
N ALA A 49 -5.37 33.10 24.36
CA ALA A 49 -5.31 32.36 23.13
C ALA A 49 -6.19 33.06 22.09
N GLN A 50 -5.60 33.41 20.94
CA GLN A 50 -6.37 33.81 19.78
C GLN A 50 -7.26 32.63 19.41
N GLY A 51 -8.58 32.80 19.45
CA GLY A 51 -9.55 31.72 19.28
C GLY A 51 -9.66 31.20 17.85
N LEU A 52 -8.61 31.31 17.04
CA LEU A 52 -8.56 30.78 15.69
C LEU A 52 -8.42 29.26 15.74
N VAL A 53 -9.25 28.57 14.96
CA VAL A 53 -9.24 27.11 14.81
C VAL A 53 -9.49 26.72 13.37
N LEU A 54 -9.08 25.50 13.02
CA LEU A 54 -9.63 24.74 11.90
C LEU A 54 -11.01 24.24 12.32
N ASN A 55 -12.07 24.67 11.62
CA ASN A 55 -13.45 24.43 12.03
C ASN A 55 -14.14 23.30 11.26
N GLU A 56 -13.98 23.26 9.95
CA GLU A 56 -14.49 22.20 9.08
C GLU A 56 -13.58 22.09 7.84
N PHE A 57 -13.43 20.89 7.27
CA PHE A 57 -12.74 20.72 5.99
C PHE A 57 -13.29 19.53 5.19
N MET A 58 -13.09 19.56 3.88
CA MET A 58 -13.48 18.51 2.93
C MET A 58 -12.34 18.24 1.95
N ALA A 59 -11.92 16.98 1.86
CA ALA A 59 -10.81 16.51 1.02
C ALA A 59 -11.24 15.71 -0.22
N ALA A 60 -12.52 15.82 -0.60
CA ALA A 60 -13.07 15.22 -1.82
C ALA A 60 -14.40 15.91 -2.17
N ASN A 61 -14.34 17.18 -2.58
CA ASN A 61 -15.54 17.92 -3.00
C ASN A 61 -15.92 17.56 -4.45
N ALA A 62 -17.18 17.19 -4.67
CA ALA A 62 -17.71 16.88 -6.01
C ALA A 62 -19.01 17.64 -6.33
N SER A 63 -19.72 18.15 -5.33
CA SER A 63 -20.98 18.88 -5.55
C SER A 63 -21.43 19.80 -4.41
N VAL A 64 -20.60 20.06 -3.39
CA VAL A 64 -21.06 20.72 -2.15
C VAL A 64 -20.94 22.24 -2.22
N VAL A 65 -19.78 22.75 -2.64
CA VAL A 65 -19.54 24.18 -2.86
C VAL A 65 -18.63 24.35 -4.06
N ALA A 66 -19.01 25.20 -5.00
CA ALA A 66 -18.18 25.52 -6.17
C ALA A 66 -17.31 26.76 -5.89
N ASP A 67 -16.14 26.82 -6.53
CA ASP A 67 -15.32 28.03 -6.56
C ASP A 67 -15.78 29.02 -7.64
N GLU A 68 -15.05 30.13 -7.83
CA GLU A 68 -15.41 31.15 -8.82
C GLU A 68 -15.24 30.73 -10.28
N ASP A 69 -14.48 29.66 -10.56
CA ASP A 69 -14.33 29.09 -11.90
C ASP A 69 -15.46 28.07 -12.21
N GLY A 70 -16.22 27.66 -11.19
CA GLY A 70 -17.24 26.61 -11.27
C GLY A 70 -16.71 25.20 -11.02
N ASP A 71 -15.45 25.07 -10.58
CA ASP A 71 -14.89 23.80 -10.11
C ASP A 71 -15.41 23.47 -8.70
N PHE A 72 -15.20 22.24 -8.25
CA PHE A 72 -15.45 21.83 -6.86
C PHE A 72 -14.14 21.43 -6.17
N PRO A 73 -13.26 22.36 -5.77
CA PRO A 73 -12.03 22.00 -5.06
C PRO A 73 -12.30 21.59 -3.62
N ASP A 74 -11.33 20.87 -3.05
CA ASP A 74 -11.24 20.65 -1.60
C ASP A 74 -11.19 21.98 -0.86
N TRP A 75 -11.61 22.00 0.40
CA TRP A 75 -11.70 23.26 1.15
C TRP A 75 -11.45 23.08 2.64
N ILE A 76 -10.96 24.16 3.24
CA ILE A 76 -10.62 24.30 4.65
C ILE A 76 -11.33 25.54 5.18
N GLU A 77 -12.01 25.42 6.31
CA GLU A 77 -12.62 26.52 7.02
C GLU A 77 -11.82 26.89 8.27
N VAL A 78 -11.46 28.16 8.38
CA VAL A 78 -10.90 28.76 9.60
C VAL A 78 -11.99 29.55 10.31
N TYR A 79 -12.22 29.26 11.59
CA TYR A 79 -13.18 29.97 12.44
C TYR A 79 -12.46 30.77 13.52
N ASN A 80 -12.94 31.99 13.78
CA ASN A 80 -12.50 32.80 14.91
C ASN A 80 -13.49 32.67 16.08
N ALA A 81 -13.27 31.69 16.94
CA ALA A 81 -14.01 31.52 18.19
C ALA A 81 -13.76 32.63 19.23
N GLY A 82 -12.83 33.56 18.96
CA GLY A 82 -12.58 34.73 19.81
C GLY A 82 -13.69 35.78 19.75
N ASP A 83 -13.62 36.74 20.67
CA ASP A 83 -14.56 37.87 20.78
C ASP A 83 -14.01 39.16 20.10
N GLN A 84 -12.87 39.07 19.41
CA GLN A 84 -12.21 40.16 18.69
C GLN A 84 -11.80 39.69 17.29
N ALA A 85 -11.75 40.60 16.32
CA ALA A 85 -11.27 40.29 14.98
C ALA A 85 -9.76 39.99 14.97
N VAL A 86 -9.31 39.06 14.12
CA VAL A 86 -7.90 38.67 14.01
C VAL A 86 -7.38 38.93 12.60
N GLN A 87 -6.23 39.58 12.50
CA GLN A 87 -5.50 39.77 11.25
C GLN A 87 -4.69 38.52 10.94
N LEU A 88 -4.96 37.89 9.79
CA LEU A 88 -4.34 36.63 9.36
C LEU A 88 -3.05 36.81 8.56
N ALA A 89 -2.66 38.05 8.19
CA ALA A 89 -1.45 38.32 7.41
C ALA A 89 -0.22 37.51 7.90
N GLY A 90 0.27 36.61 7.05
CA GLY A 90 1.44 35.77 7.33
C GLY A 90 1.19 34.49 8.15
N PHE A 91 -0.02 34.24 8.66
CA PHE A 91 -0.39 32.93 9.23
C PHE A 91 -0.26 31.84 8.15
N GLY A 92 0.00 30.60 8.54
CA GLY A 92 0.16 29.47 7.60
C GLY A 92 -0.98 28.47 7.63
N LEU A 93 -1.31 27.90 6.46
CA LEU A 93 -1.95 26.59 6.33
C LEU A 93 -0.95 25.60 5.72
N SER A 94 -0.97 24.36 6.20
CA SER A 94 -0.14 23.28 5.67
C SER A 94 -0.79 21.91 5.87
N ASP A 95 -0.61 21.04 4.89
CA ASP A 95 -0.80 19.58 4.94
C ASP A 95 0.43 18.82 5.49
N ASP A 96 1.55 19.54 5.70
CA ASP A 96 2.81 19.04 6.23
C ASP A 96 3.25 19.85 7.47
N PRO A 97 3.16 19.27 8.68
CA PRO A 97 3.65 19.87 9.92
C PRO A 97 5.15 20.19 9.95
N ALA A 98 5.97 19.56 9.10
CA ALA A 98 7.39 19.92 8.95
C ALA A 98 7.58 21.23 8.15
N ASN A 99 6.58 21.63 7.37
CA ASN A 99 6.52 22.88 6.62
C ASN A 99 5.31 23.75 7.06
N PRO A 100 5.31 24.31 8.28
CA PRO A 100 4.11 24.94 8.86
C PRO A 100 3.65 26.23 8.17
N LEU A 101 4.41 26.76 7.19
CA LEU A 101 4.09 27.95 6.40
C LEU A 101 3.97 27.62 4.89
N LYS A 102 3.63 26.38 4.51
CA LYS A 102 3.52 25.90 3.12
C LYS A 102 2.68 26.84 2.24
N TRP A 103 1.55 27.31 2.75
CA TRP A 103 0.78 28.42 2.20
C TRP A 103 0.56 29.50 3.26
N THR A 104 0.81 30.77 2.93
CA THR A 104 0.63 31.90 3.87
C THR A 104 -0.55 32.78 3.51
N PHE A 105 -1.38 33.10 4.50
CA PHE A 105 -2.52 33.99 4.34
C PHE A 105 -2.10 35.41 3.90
N PRO A 106 -2.85 36.04 2.97
CA PRO A 106 -2.75 37.46 2.68
C PRO A 106 -3.25 38.30 3.87
N ALA A 107 -3.20 39.63 3.74
CA ALA A 107 -3.87 40.51 4.69
C ALA A 107 -5.40 40.30 4.65
N TYR A 108 -5.93 39.64 5.68
CA TYR A 108 -7.34 39.35 5.86
C TYR A 108 -7.73 39.54 7.33
N LEU A 109 -8.75 40.36 7.60
CA LEU A 109 -9.24 40.61 8.96
C LEU A 109 -10.48 39.76 9.23
N LEU A 110 -10.30 38.59 9.83
CA LEU A 110 -11.38 37.66 10.17
C LEU A 110 -12.16 38.18 11.39
N PRO A 111 -13.46 38.53 11.27
CA PRO A 111 -14.24 39.06 12.38
C PRO A 111 -14.35 38.10 13.56
N ALA A 112 -14.71 38.62 14.73
CA ALA A 112 -15.10 37.79 15.88
C ALA A 112 -16.31 36.90 15.50
N LYS A 113 -16.26 35.60 15.81
CA LYS A 113 -17.23 34.58 15.36
C LYS A 113 -17.39 34.49 13.84
N GLY A 114 -16.41 34.98 13.07
CA GLY A 114 -16.38 34.88 11.61
C GLY A 114 -15.77 33.56 11.12
N PHE A 115 -16.20 33.14 9.93
CA PHE A 115 -15.70 32.00 9.19
C PHE A 115 -14.94 32.47 7.95
N LEU A 116 -13.87 31.77 7.56
CA LEU A 116 -13.15 31.98 6.32
C LEU A 116 -12.97 30.63 5.61
N LEU A 117 -13.62 30.49 4.46
CA LEU A 117 -13.43 29.37 3.55
C LEU A 117 -12.20 29.62 2.67
N VAL A 118 -11.30 28.63 2.60
CA VAL A 118 -10.12 28.61 1.74
C VAL A 118 -10.15 27.33 0.92
N PHE A 119 -10.05 27.43 -0.41
CA PHE A 119 -9.99 26.25 -1.28
C PHE A 119 -8.56 25.67 -1.29
N ALA A 120 -8.44 24.38 -0.97
CA ALA A 120 -7.22 23.60 -1.16
C ALA A 120 -7.22 23.04 -2.58
N SER A 121 -6.87 23.89 -3.55
CA SER A 121 -7.06 23.59 -4.98
C SER A 121 -5.78 23.53 -5.81
N ASP A 122 -4.61 23.78 -5.20
CA ASP A 122 -3.32 24.01 -5.89
C ASP A 122 -3.35 25.16 -6.93
N LYS A 123 -4.32 26.09 -6.83
CA LYS A 123 -4.40 27.27 -7.72
C LYS A 123 -3.56 28.45 -7.23
N ASN A 124 -3.10 28.42 -5.97
CA ASN A 124 -2.28 29.43 -5.28
C ASN A 124 -2.74 30.89 -5.52
N ARG A 125 -3.99 31.20 -5.17
CA ARG A 125 -4.62 32.52 -5.33
C ARG A 125 -4.76 33.19 -3.95
N PRO A 126 -3.85 34.09 -3.54
CA PRO A 126 -3.95 34.84 -2.29
C PRO A 126 -4.86 36.09 -2.42
N SER A 127 -5.62 36.22 -3.50
CA SER A 127 -6.57 37.30 -3.74
C SER A 127 -7.62 36.88 -4.77
N GLY A 128 -8.84 37.37 -4.63
CA GLY A 128 -9.97 36.98 -5.45
C GLY A 128 -11.28 37.04 -4.66
N PRO A 129 -12.38 36.48 -5.19
CA PRO A 129 -13.60 36.24 -4.42
C PRO A 129 -13.37 35.20 -3.31
N TYR A 130 -12.50 34.23 -3.55
CA TYR A 130 -12.05 33.22 -2.60
C TYR A 130 -10.52 33.14 -2.55
N LEU A 131 -9.99 32.48 -1.52
CA LEU A 131 -8.57 32.22 -1.35
C LEU A 131 -8.27 30.78 -1.73
N HIS A 132 -7.16 30.54 -2.44
CA HIS A 132 -6.73 29.21 -2.86
C HIS A 132 -5.29 28.92 -2.41
N THR A 133 -5.07 27.74 -1.82
CA THR A 133 -3.72 27.29 -1.44
C THR A 133 -2.92 26.77 -2.65
N ASN A 134 -1.63 26.53 -2.43
CA ASN A 134 -0.68 25.83 -3.31
C ASN A 134 -0.58 24.32 -3.00
N PHE A 135 -1.68 23.72 -2.54
CA PHE A 135 -1.81 22.29 -2.31
C PHE A 135 -3.28 21.86 -2.45
N LYS A 136 -3.53 20.55 -2.43
CA LYS A 136 -4.87 19.93 -2.35
C LYS A 136 -4.93 19.03 -1.13
N LEU A 137 -6.12 18.56 -0.76
CA LEU A 137 -6.24 17.63 0.34
C LEU A 137 -6.37 16.17 -0.14
N SER A 138 -5.78 15.24 0.60
CA SER A 138 -5.90 13.81 0.34
C SER A 138 -7.15 13.21 1.01
N ALA A 139 -8.01 12.59 0.21
CA ALA A 139 -9.19 11.88 0.68
C ALA A 139 -8.87 10.63 1.55
N SER A 140 -7.67 10.04 1.42
CA SER A 140 -7.21 8.98 2.32
C SER A 140 -6.69 9.52 3.66
N GLY A 141 -6.49 10.84 3.76
CA GLY A 141 -6.25 11.59 4.98
C GLY A 141 -4.78 11.94 5.20
N GLU A 142 -4.55 13.21 5.53
CA GLU A 142 -3.23 13.76 5.89
C GLU A 142 -3.38 14.80 7.03
N PRO A 143 -2.33 15.11 7.80
CA PRO A 143 -2.43 16.09 8.88
C PRO A 143 -2.70 17.49 8.31
N LEU A 144 -3.46 18.31 9.04
CA LEU A 144 -3.75 19.70 8.64
C LEU A 144 -3.38 20.66 9.78
N GLN A 145 -2.60 21.69 9.50
CA GLN A 145 -2.10 22.64 10.50
C GLN A 145 -2.40 24.09 10.13
N LEU A 146 -2.91 24.83 11.11
CA LEU A 146 -2.97 26.29 11.13
C LEU A 146 -1.83 26.81 12.02
N SER A 147 -0.99 27.69 11.50
CA SER A 147 0.15 28.28 12.21
C SER A 147 0.07 29.81 12.24
N ASN A 148 0.72 30.43 13.23
CA ASN A 148 0.89 31.88 13.27
C ASN A 148 2.04 32.34 12.35
N ALA A 149 2.22 33.65 12.21
CA ALA A 149 3.27 34.24 11.36
C ALA A 149 4.74 33.92 11.74
N THR A 150 4.98 33.14 12.80
CA THR A 150 6.31 32.58 13.16
C THR A 150 6.44 31.08 12.86
N GLY A 151 5.42 30.46 12.28
CA GLY A 151 5.35 29.02 12.03
C GLY A 151 4.94 28.18 13.26
N ALA A 152 4.70 28.80 14.42
CA ALA A 152 4.25 28.08 15.61
C ALA A 152 2.77 27.64 15.45
N PRO A 153 2.41 26.40 15.82
CA PRO A 153 1.05 25.89 15.67
C PRO A 153 0.05 26.67 16.51
N VAL A 154 -1.08 27.01 15.88
CA VAL A 154 -2.27 27.60 16.50
C VAL A 154 -3.32 26.52 16.71
N ASP A 155 -3.54 25.70 15.68
CA ASP A 155 -4.41 24.52 15.72
C ASP A 155 -3.88 23.45 14.73
N ALA A 156 -4.14 22.18 15.01
CA ALA A 156 -3.68 21.08 14.17
C ALA A 156 -4.58 19.84 14.30
N LEU A 157 -4.80 19.15 13.18
CA LEU A 157 -5.61 17.95 13.05
C LEU A 157 -4.74 16.79 12.51
N PRO A 158 -4.98 15.55 12.97
CA PRO A 158 -4.31 14.37 12.42
C PRO A 158 -4.83 14.06 11.03
N ALA A 159 -4.22 13.08 10.36
CA ALA A 159 -4.76 12.47 9.15
C ALA A 159 -6.18 11.92 9.37
N VAL A 160 -7.13 12.38 8.55
CA VAL A 160 -8.54 11.93 8.57
C VAL A 160 -8.98 11.61 7.15
N SER A 161 -9.30 10.34 6.87
CA SER A 161 -9.90 9.96 5.60
C SER A 161 -11.34 10.47 5.49
N LEU A 162 -11.69 11.00 4.31
CA LEU A 162 -13.00 11.54 4.00
C LEU A 162 -13.57 10.90 2.72
N ALA A 163 -14.84 10.51 2.79
CA ALA A 163 -15.60 10.13 1.61
C ALA A 163 -15.94 11.37 0.77
N THR A 164 -16.18 11.19 -0.53
CA THR A 164 -16.64 12.26 -1.42
C THR A 164 -17.87 12.97 -0.85
N ASN A 165 -17.85 14.31 -0.87
CA ASN A 165 -18.86 15.21 -0.30
C ASN A 165 -19.07 15.09 1.23
N ALA A 166 -18.22 14.37 1.97
CA ALA A 166 -18.22 14.35 3.43
C ALA A 166 -17.14 15.28 3.99
N ALA A 167 -17.52 16.14 4.93
CA ALA A 167 -16.59 17.00 5.65
C ALA A 167 -16.36 16.51 7.08
N TYR A 168 -15.27 16.98 7.71
CA TYR A 168 -14.95 16.75 9.12
C TYR A 168 -14.74 18.08 9.82
N GLY A 169 -15.44 18.30 10.94
CA GLY A 169 -15.42 19.59 11.62
C GLY A 169 -15.91 19.56 13.07
N ARG A 170 -15.68 20.68 13.76
CA ARG A 170 -15.97 20.91 15.18
C ARG A 170 -17.48 21.02 15.41
N GLN A 171 -18.01 20.38 16.44
CA GLN A 171 -19.42 20.47 16.81
C GLN A 171 -19.62 20.74 18.30
N PRO A 172 -20.12 21.94 18.69
CA PRO A 172 -20.37 23.12 17.86
C PRO A 172 -19.07 23.80 17.38
N ASP A 173 -19.20 24.91 16.62
CA ASP A 173 -18.09 25.77 16.18
C ASP A 173 -17.05 26.02 17.29
N GLY A 174 -15.76 25.91 16.96
CA GLY A 174 -14.69 26.17 17.92
C GLY A 174 -14.56 25.17 19.09
N SER A 175 -15.43 24.16 19.20
CA SER A 175 -15.35 23.17 20.28
C SER A 175 -14.23 22.14 20.07
N SER A 176 -13.84 21.43 21.13
CA SER A 176 -12.85 20.34 21.04
C SER A 176 -13.41 19.01 20.48
N SER A 177 -14.71 18.95 20.13
CA SER A 177 -15.37 17.74 19.65
C SER A 177 -15.48 17.81 18.13
N PHE A 178 -15.05 16.77 17.41
CA PHE A 178 -15.15 16.69 15.95
C PHE A 178 -16.13 15.60 15.49
N VAL A 179 -16.82 15.87 14.38
CA VAL A 179 -17.83 14.98 13.78
C VAL A 179 -17.73 15.00 12.25
N PHE A 180 -18.40 14.04 11.60
CA PHE A 180 -18.48 13.97 10.14
C PHE A 180 -19.80 14.57 9.65
N PHE A 181 -19.72 15.52 8.74
CA PHE A 181 -20.84 16.10 8.03
C PHE A 181 -21.01 15.38 6.69
N ALA A 182 -21.56 14.16 6.74
CA ALA A 182 -21.70 13.29 5.56
C ALA A 182 -22.91 13.61 4.65
N SER A 183 -23.74 14.57 5.03
CA SER A 183 -24.97 14.95 4.28
C SER A 183 -25.29 16.43 4.35
N ASN A 184 -24.86 17.11 5.42
CA ASN A 184 -25.02 18.56 5.60
C ASN A 184 -23.67 19.20 6.02
N PRO A 185 -22.64 19.25 5.14
CA PRO A 185 -21.48 20.12 5.34
C PRO A 185 -21.90 21.59 5.45
N THR A 186 -21.10 22.40 6.13
CA THR A 186 -21.46 23.79 6.50
C THR A 186 -20.44 24.85 6.02
N PRO A 187 -19.92 24.81 4.78
CA PRO A 187 -18.88 25.73 4.32
C PRO A 187 -19.28 27.20 4.42
N GLY A 188 -18.55 27.97 5.23
CA GLY A 188 -18.77 29.39 5.48
C GLY A 188 -19.88 29.69 6.49
N ALA A 189 -20.34 28.70 7.26
CA ALA A 189 -21.51 28.79 8.13
C ALA A 189 -21.32 28.02 9.45
N SER A 190 -22.17 28.30 10.45
CA SER A 190 -22.11 27.64 11.75
C SER A 190 -22.46 26.15 11.70
N ASN A 191 -21.58 25.34 12.29
CA ASN A 191 -21.79 23.92 12.51
C ASN A 191 -22.90 23.73 13.56
N PRO A 192 -24.00 23.00 13.25
CA PRO A 192 -25.19 22.94 14.11
C PRO A 192 -24.86 22.32 15.47
N ALA A 193 -25.57 22.73 16.53
CA ALA A 193 -25.30 22.27 17.90
C ALA A 193 -25.69 20.80 18.18
N ALA A 194 -26.32 20.09 17.24
CA ALA A 194 -26.71 18.68 17.38
C ALA A 194 -26.70 17.93 16.03
N GLY A 195 -26.09 16.74 16.01
CA GLY A 195 -25.97 15.85 14.84
C GLY A 195 -24.65 16.07 14.10
N ASN A 196 -23.63 15.23 14.28
CA ASN A 196 -23.59 13.84 13.82
C ASN A 196 -22.69 12.96 14.68
N ARG A 197 -22.75 11.65 14.44
CA ARG A 197 -21.99 10.66 15.20
C ARG A 197 -20.67 10.34 14.45
N GLY A 198 -19.52 10.48 15.13
CA GLY A 198 -18.17 10.30 14.53
C GLY A 198 -17.88 8.89 14.00
N LEU A 199 -16.72 8.68 13.34
CA LEU A 199 -16.40 7.43 12.60
C LEU A 199 -16.83 6.15 13.32
N LEU A 200 -17.38 5.22 12.53
CA LEU A 200 -17.56 3.85 12.97
C LEU A 200 -16.21 3.12 12.95
N MET A 201 -15.81 2.58 14.08
CA MET A 201 -14.74 1.59 14.14
C MET A 201 -15.09 0.35 13.32
N ALA A 202 -14.10 -0.14 12.60
CA ALA A 202 -14.20 -1.32 11.76
C ALA A 202 -14.54 -2.57 12.61
N PRO A 203 -15.34 -3.53 12.10
CA PRO A 203 -15.75 -4.70 12.88
C PRO A 203 -14.56 -5.55 13.34
N VAL A 204 -14.55 -5.94 14.62
CA VAL A 204 -13.56 -6.86 15.19
C VAL A 204 -14.02 -8.29 14.97
N PHE A 205 -13.14 -9.11 14.41
CA PHE A 205 -13.34 -10.53 14.10
C PHE A 205 -12.69 -11.39 15.19
N ALA A 206 -13.43 -12.33 15.77
CA ALA A 206 -12.92 -13.28 16.76
C ALA A 206 -13.45 -14.71 16.47
N PRO A 207 -12.60 -15.69 16.16
CA PRO A 207 -11.15 -15.58 15.97
C PRO A 207 -10.78 -14.81 14.68
N VAL A 208 -9.50 -14.49 14.50
CA VAL A 208 -9.00 -13.81 13.29
C VAL A 208 -8.84 -14.77 12.10
N GLY A 209 -8.71 -14.23 10.89
CA GLY A 209 -8.36 -15.03 9.70
C GLY A 209 -7.04 -15.79 9.87
N GLY A 210 -6.97 -17.01 9.36
CA GLY A 210 -5.87 -17.94 9.58
C GLY A 210 -6.20 -19.38 9.16
N PHE A 211 -5.47 -20.34 9.72
CA PHE A 211 -5.54 -21.77 9.37
C PHE A 211 -6.06 -22.58 10.57
N TYR A 212 -7.02 -23.48 10.31
CA TYR A 212 -7.75 -24.21 11.34
C TYR A 212 -7.96 -25.68 10.94
N THR A 213 -7.73 -26.60 11.88
CA THR A 213 -7.95 -28.05 11.68
C THR A 213 -9.42 -28.49 11.78
N GLY A 214 -10.31 -27.58 12.17
CA GLY A 214 -11.75 -27.86 12.29
C GLY A 214 -12.60 -26.60 12.17
N PRO A 215 -13.93 -26.74 12.12
CA PRO A 215 -14.86 -25.62 12.01
C PRO A 215 -14.65 -24.57 13.11
N VAL A 216 -14.76 -23.30 12.75
CA VAL A 216 -14.68 -22.15 13.67
C VAL A 216 -16.00 -21.40 13.71
N THR A 217 -16.37 -20.97 14.92
CA THR A 217 -17.50 -20.07 15.15
C THR A 217 -16.98 -18.63 15.20
N LEU A 218 -17.17 -17.90 14.10
CA LEU A 218 -16.71 -16.51 13.94
C LEU A 218 -17.72 -15.53 14.54
N GLY A 219 -17.29 -14.86 15.61
CA GLY A 219 -17.95 -13.67 16.14
C GLY A 219 -17.48 -12.39 15.43
N LEU A 220 -18.43 -11.54 15.06
CA LEU A 220 -18.19 -10.15 14.65
C LEU A 220 -18.69 -9.21 15.74
N SER A 221 -17.97 -8.12 16.00
CA SER A 221 -18.33 -7.14 17.05
C SER A 221 -17.91 -5.72 16.69
N THR A 222 -18.56 -4.74 17.31
CA THR A 222 -18.20 -3.31 17.24
C THR A 222 -18.51 -2.67 18.59
N ASN A 223 -17.79 -1.61 18.95
CA ASN A 223 -18.05 -0.83 20.17
C ASN A 223 -19.15 0.22 19.98
N HIS A 224 -19.69 0.38 18.77
CA HIS A 224 -20.83 1.25 18.48
C HIS A 224 -22.15 0.48 18.63
N ALA A 225 -22.79 0.61 19.80
CA ALA A 225 -24.04 -0.09 20.12
C ALA A 225 -25.23 0.30 19.20
N ASP A 226 -25.08 1.36 18.42
CA ASP A 226 -26.05 1.90 17.46
C ASP A 226 -25.70 1.59 15.99
N ALA A 227 -24.65 0.80 15.74
CA ALA A 227 -24.21 0.40 14.41
C ALA A 227 -24.63 -1.04 14.07
N VAL A 228 -24.94 -1.27 12.80
CA VAL A 228 -25.26 -2.59 12.24
C VAL A 228 -24.05 -3.09 11.45
N ILE A 229 -23.52 -4.24 11.83
CA ILE A 229 -22.48 -4.93 11.05
C ILE A 229 -23.15 -5.63 9.86
N ARG A 230 -22.65 -5.35 8.65
CA ARG A 230 -23.01 -5.99 7.39
C ARG A 230 -21.86 -6.86 6.91
N TYR A 231 -22.12 -8.01 6.29
CA TYR A 231 -21.06 -8.93 5.85
C TYR A 231 -21.38 -9.62 4.51
N THR A 232 -20.32 -10.13 3.88
CA THR A 232 -20.35 -10.91 2.63
C THR A 232 -19.40 -12.11 2.72
N LEU A 233 -19.66 -13.15 1.93
CA LEU A 233 -18.95 -14.44 1.96
C LEU A 233 -18.35 -14.87 0.60
N ASP A 234 -18.49 -14.02 -0.42
CA ASP A 234 -18.17 -14.26 -1.84
C ASP A 234 -17.03 -13.36 -2.38
N GLY A 235 -16.54 -12.44 -1.55
CA GLY A 235 -15.52 -11.45 -1.89
C GLY A 235 -16.05 -10.04 -2.20
N SER A 236 -17.36 -9.87 -2.44
CA SER A 236 -17.97 -8.56 -2.70
C SER A 236 -17.80 -7.58 -1.52
N GLU A 237 -17.76 -6.27 -1.78
CA GLU A 237 -17.78 -5.27 -0.68
C GLU A 237 -19.15 -5.34 0.05
N PRO A 238 -19.19 -5.44 1.39
CA PRO A 238 -20.45 -5.31 2.11
C PRO A 238 -21.10 -3.94 1.87
N THR A 239 -22.41 -3.95 1.66
CA THR A 239 -23.26 -2.76 1.48
C THR A 239 -24.32 -2.68 2.59
N GLU A 240 -25.09 -1.59 2.65
CA GLU A 240 -26.28 -1.50 3.52
C GLU A 240 -27.35 -2.56 3.23
N LEU A 241 -27.34 -3.13 2.02
CA LEU A 241 -28.27 -4.17 1.59
C LEU A 241 -27.76 -5.59 1.86
N SER A 242 -26.45 -5.76 2.16
CA SER A 242 -25.87 -7.06 2.50
C SER A 242 -26.47 -7.63 3.80
N PRO A 243 -26.37 -8.95 4.06
CA PRO A 243 -26.84 -9.55 5.30
C PRO A 243 -26.35 -8.82 6.56
N ALA A 244 -27.28 -8.52 7.47
CA ALA A 244 -26.94 -7.99 8.80
C ALA A 244 -26.44 -9.14 9.69
N TYR A 245 -25.34 -8.93 10.39
CA TYR A 245 -24.82 -9.88 11.36
C TYR A 245 -25.67 -9.84 12.64
N SER A 246 -26.31 -10.96 12.96
CA SER A 246 -27.19 -11.14 14.13
C SER A 246 -26.81 -12.33 15.01
N ALA A 247 -25.98 -13.26 14.50
CA ALA A 247 -25.49 -14.43 15.21
C ALA A 247 -24.12 -14.85 14.65
N PRO A 248 -23.27 -15.54 15.42
CA PRO A 248 -21.96 -16.01 14.96
C PRO A 248 -22.02 -16.87 13.70
N LEU A 249 -21.05 -16.69 12.81
CA LEU A 249 -20.97 -17.39 11.53
C LEU A 249 -20.18 -18.70 11.70
N LEU A 250 -20.72 -19.82 11.22
CA LEU A 250 -19.95 -21.07 11.14
C LEU A 250 -19.09 -21.05 9.87
N VAL A 251 -17.77 -21.02 10.04
CA VAL A 251 -16.81 -21.17 8.94
C VAL A 251 -16.16 -22.54 9.05
N GLN A 252 -16.29 -23.36 8.01
CA GLN A 252 -15.91 -24.77 8.00
C GLN A 252 -15.23 -25.16 6.70
N SER A 253 -14.72 -26.39 6.61
CA SER A 253 -14.16 -26.89 5.36
C SER A 253 -15.19 -26.81 4.23
N ARG A 254 -14.74 -26.34 3.06
CA ARG A 254 -15.53 -26.25 1.83
C ARG A 254 -15.33 -27.46 0.91
N THR A 255 -14.79 -28.57 1.42
CA THR A 255 -14.71 -29.84 0.68
C THR A 255 -16.09 -30.30 0.24
N GLY A 256 -16.25 -30.68 -1.03
CA GLY A 256 -17.52 -31.05 -1.65
C GLY A 256 -18.30 -29.86 -2.23
N ILE A 257 -17.81 -28.63 -2.08
CA ILE A 257 -18.41 -27.45 -2.70
C ILE A 257 -17.83 -27.26 -4.11
N PRO A 258 -18.66 -27.21 -5.17
CA PRO A 258 -18.20 -27.01 -6.54
C PRO A 258 -17.27 -25.81 -6.72
N ASN A 259 -16.42 -25.89 -7.73
CA ASN A 259 -15.63 -24.74 -8.19
C ASN A 259 -16.55 -23.74 -8.89
N GLU A 260 -16.42 -22.45 -8.58
CA GLU A 260 -17.18 -21.35 -9.18
C GLU A 260 -16.28 -20.39 -9.96
N LEU A 261 -15.07 -20.12 -9.45
CA LEU A 261 -14.15 -19.13 -10.03
C LEU A 261 -13.07 -19.79 -10.89
N SER A 262 -12.46 -20.87 -10.40
CA SER A 262 -11.41 -21.61 -11.11
C SER A 262 -11.90 -22.37 -12.34
N ILE A 263 -13.22 -22.40 -12.58
CA ILE A 263 -13.83 -22.92 -13.82
C ILE A 263 -14.15 -21.84 -14.86
N ILE A 264 -13.96 -20.55 -14.56
CA ILE A 264 -14.19 -19.45 -15.50
C ILE A 264 -13.07 -19.44 -16.57
N PRO A 265 -13.39 -19.48 -17.87
CA PRO A 265 -12.40 -19.29 -18.93
C PRO A 265 -11.80 -17.88 -18.89
N THR A 266 -10.53 -17.78 -18.53
CA THR A 266 -9.79 -16.52 -18.35
C THR A 266 -9.04 -16.05 -19.60
N ASN A 267 -9.22 -16.73 -20.72
CA ASN A 267 -8.69 -16.34 -22.03
C ASN A 267 -9.60 -16.81 -23.17
N ARG A 268 -9.27 -16.41 -24.40
CA ARG A 268 -9.91 -16.96 -25.60
C ARG A 268 -9.55 -18.43 -25.79
N VAL A 269 -10.37 -19.17 -26.53
CA VAL A 269 -10.08 -20.56 -26.89
C VAL A 269 -8.82 -20.62 -27.76
N LEU A 270 -7.72 -21.08 -27.16
CA LEU A 270 -6.41 -21.26 -27.79
C LEU A 270 -6.03 -22.73 -27.83
N VAL A 271 -5.26 -23.14 -28.83
CA VAL A 271 -4.65 -24.47 -28.94
C VAL A 271 -3.14 -24.35 -28.71
N GLY A 272 -2.60 -25.12 -27.77
CA GLY A 272 -1.17 -25.15 -27.45
C GLY A 272 -0.89 -24.75 -25.99
N PRO A 273 0.27 -24.16 -25.66
CA PRO A 273 0.65 -23.82 -24.28
C PRO A 273 -0.34 -22.87 -23.57
N SER A 274 -1.16 -22.12 -24.32
CA SER A 274 -2.17 -21.20 -23.80
C SER A 274 -3.58 -21.81 -23.71
N THR A 275 -3.77 -23.10 -23.99
CA THR A 275 -5.09 -23.73 -23.84
C THR A 275 -5.56 -23.66 -22.40
N TYR A 276 -6.75 -23.09 -22.20
CA TYR A 276 -7.45 -23.16 -20.93
C TYR A 276 -7.96 -24.58 -20.69
N TYR A 277 -7.57 -25.15 -19.56
CA TYR A 277 -8.17 -26.35 -19.01
C TYR A 277 -8.73 -26.00 -17.63
N PRO A 278 -10.00 -26.29 -17.33
CA PRO A 278 -10.49 -26.19 -15.96
C PRO A 278 -9.73 -27.19 -15.07
N PRO A 279 -9.68 -26.97 -13.75
CA PRO A 279 -9.11 -27.92 -12.80
C PRO A 279 -9.69 -29.33 -13.02
N GLY A 280 -8.84 -30.35 -12.99
CA GLY A 280 -9.24 -31.76 -13.17
C GLY A 280 -10.12 -32.34 -12.06
N GLY A 281 -10.53 -31.52 -11.09
CA GLY A 281 -11.36 -31.86 -9.95
C GLY A 281 -11.66 -30.63 -9.09
N GLU A 282 -12.25 -30.85 -7.93
CA GLU A 282 -12.49 -29.78 -6.95
C GLU A 282 -11.17 -29.17 -6.46
N VAL A 283 -11.07 -27.83 -6.49
CA VAL A 283 -9.95 -27.11 -5.87
C VAL A 283 -10.24 -26.81 -4.40
N PHE A 284 -9.20 -26.79 -3.58
CA PHE A 284 -9.32 -26.39 -2.17
C PHE A 284 -9.79 -24.94 -2.06
N LYS A 285 -10.63 -24.65 -1.05
CA LYS A 285 -11.24 -23.32 -0.86
C LYS A 285 -11.17 -22.83 0.58
N ALA A 286 -10.75 -21.58 0.74
CA ALA A 286 -10.91 -20.81 1.97
C ALA A 286 -12.33 -20.24 2.09
N GLY A 287 -12.75 -19.96 3.32
CA GLY A 287 -13.84 -19.02 3.59
C GLY A 287 -13.29 -17.59 3.54
N ILE A 288 -13.82 -16.74 2.67
CA ILE A 288 -13.56 -15.30 2.70
C ILE A 288 -14.71 -14.65 3.45
N VAL A 289 -14.41 -13.85 4.46
CA VAL A 289 -15.42 -13.06 5.18
C VAL A 289 -15.00 -11.60 5.16
N ARG A 290 -15.85 -10.75 4.59
CA ARG A 290 -15.70 -9.28 4.61
C ARG A 290 -16.83 -8.69 5.43
N ALA A 291 -16.53 -7.71 6.29
CA ALA A 291 -17.55 -7.03 7.08
C ALA A 291 -17.28 -5.54 7.25
N ARG A 292 -18.36 -4.76 7.36
CA ARG A 292 -18.36 -3.30 7.49
C ARG A 292 -19.46 -2.88 8.47
N ALA A 293 -19.21 -1.89 9.32
CA ALA A 293 -20.21 -1.33 10.20
C ALA A 293 -20.92 -0.13 9.53
N TYR A 294 -22.24 -0.07 9.71
CA TYR A 294 -23.11 0.96 9.15
C TYR A 294 -23.95 1.63 10.23
N ARG A 295 -24.21 2.93 10.07
CA ARG A 295 -25.11 3.70 10.93
C ARG A 295 -25.70 4.87 10.14
N PRO A 296 -27.02 5.10 10.21
CA PRO A 296 -27.65 6.25 9.55
C PRO A 296 -26.99 7.58 9.96
N GLY A 297 -26.72 8.45 8.97
CA GLY A 297 -26.08 9.75 9.20
C GLY A 297 -24.60 9.68 9.58
N SER A 298 -23.88 8.62 9.17
CA SER A 298 -22.44 8.49 9.36
C SER A 298 -21.80 7.78 8.16
N PRO A 299 -20.57 8.12 7.78
CA PRO A 299 -19.81 7.27 6.87
C PRO A 299 -19.68 5.86 7.45
N PRO A 300 -19.81 4.80 6.64
CA PRO A 300 -19.60 3.44 7.11
C PRO A 300 -18.11 3.22 7.45
N SER A 301 -17.84 2.27 8.35
CA SER A 301 -16.47 1.97 8.79
C SER A 301 -15.57 1.51 7.64
N GLU A 302 -14.28 1.31 7.91
CA GLU A 302 -13.44 0.49 7.04
C GLU A 302 -13.99 -0.95 6.89
N VAL A 303 -13.69 -1.56 5.73
CA VAL A 303 -14.03 -2.95 5.44
C VAL A 303 -12.92 -3.87 5.95
N VAL A 304 -13.24 -4.70 6.94
CA VAL A 304 -12.31 -5.74 7.42
C VAL A 304 -12.53 -7.01 6.61
N THR A 305 -11.45 -7.59 6.10
CA THR A 305 -11.46 -8.81 5.28
C THR A 305 -10.52 -9.85 5.89
N ASN A 306 -11.01 -11.08 6.05
CA ASN A 306 -10.23 -12.21 6.58
C ASN A 306 -10.48 -13.49 5.77
N SER A 307 -9.40 -14.21 5.50
CA SER A 307 -9.42 -15.56 4.92
C SER A 307 -9.30 -16.63 6.01
N TYR A 308 -10.11 -17.68 5.90
CA TYR A 308 -10.16 -18.82 6.81
C TYR A 308 -9.92 -20.11 6.05
N PHE A 309 -8.76 -20.73 6.26
CA PHE A 309 -8.39 -21.99 5.66
C PHE A 309 -8.72 -23.12 6.63
N VAL A 310 -9.78 -23.88 6.36
CA VAL A 310 -10.29 -24.91 7.28
C VAL A 310 -10.17 -26.29 6.65
N ASP A 311 -9.29 -27.14 7.18
CA ASP A 311 -9.07 -28.52 6.74
C ASP A 311 -8.38 -29.32 7.86
N PRO A 312 -8.78 -30.57 8.17
CA PRO A 312 -8.13 -31.39 9.20
C PRO A 312 -6.60 -31.50 9.09
N ASN A 313 -6.07 -31.45 7.87
CA ASN A 313 -4.66 -31.57 7.56
C ASN A 313 -4.04 -30.22 7.13
N ILE A 314 -4.67 -29.07 7.44
CA ILE A 314 -4.30 -27.78 6.83
C ILE A 314 -2.81 -27.39 7.00
N HIS A 315 -2.20 -27.77 8.12
CA HIS A 315 -0.79 -27.49 8.41
C HIS A 315 0.18 -28.34 7.58
N GLU A 316 -0.25 -29.49 7.05
CA GLU A 316 0.55 -30.42 6.25
C GLU A 316 0.19 -30.38 4.76
N ARG A 317 -1.08 -30.03 4.44
CA ARG A 317 -1.64 -29.94 3.07
C ARG A 317 -0.78 -29.09 2.14
N TYR A 318 -0.17 -28.03 2.68
CA TYR A 318 0.68 -27.10 1.96
C TYR A 318 1.92 -26.80 2.79
N GLN A 319 3.08 -26.65 2.12
CA GLN A 319 4.36 -26.29 2.76
C GLN A 319 4.91 -24.94 2.25
N LEU A 320 4.29 -24.35 1.24
CA LEU A 320 4.64 -23.03 0.70
C LEU A 320 3.91 -21.91 1.47
N PRO A 321 4.39 -20.65 1.42
CA PRO A 321 3.62 -19.48 1.82
C PRO A 321 2.33 -19.33 1.00
N VAL A 322 1.37 -18.58 1.54
CA VAL A 322 0.05 -18.37 0.94
C VAL A 322 -0.21 -16.89 0.73
N VAL A 323 -0.65 -16.51 -0.47
CA VAL A 323 -1.18 -15.18 -0.80
C VAL A 323 -2.67 -15.32 -1.07
N SER A 324 -3.49 -14.74 -0.20
CA SER A 324 -4.93 -14.63 -0.43
C SER A 324 -5.25 -13.24 -0.97
N VAL A 325 -5.90 -13.18 -2.14
CA VAL A 325 -6.41 -11.96 -2.75
C VAL A 325 -7.92 -12.00 -2.72
N ALA A 326 -8.55 -11.10 -1.98
CA ALA A 326 -10.00 -10.97 -1.84
C ALA A 326 -10.48 -9.63 -2.42
N THR A 327 -11.39 -9.68 -3.38
CA THR A 327 -11.91 -8.52 -4.11
C THR A 327 -13.34 -8.80 -4.57
N ASP A 328 -14.07 -7.79 -5.03
CA ASP A 328 -15.30 -8.04 -5.77
C ASP A 328 -15.03 -8.97 -6.97
N ARG A 329 -15.96 -9.89 -7.24
CA ARG A 329 -15.86 -10.85 -8.36
C ARG A 329 -15.75 -10.12 -9.69
N GLU A 330 -16.47 -9.01 -9.86
CA GLU A 330 -16.49 -8.24 -11.11
C GLU A 330 -15.12 -7.62 -11.42
N ASN A 331 -14.33 -7.28 -10.41
CA ASN A 331 -12.97 -6.76 -10.61
C ASN A 331 -12.03 -7.75 -11.32
N LEU A 332 -12.26 -9.07 -11.14
CA LEU A 332 -11.46 -10.12 -11.79
C LEU A 332 -12.16 -10.67 -13.03
N PHE A 333 -13.45 -10.99 -12.93
CA PHE A 333 -14.16 -11.81 -13.92
C PHE A 333 -15.36 -11.11 -14.58
N GLY A 334 -15.65 -9.85 -14.24
CA GLY A 334 -16.73 -9.09 -14.84
C GLY A 334 -16.47 -8.75 -16.31
N GLY A 335 -17.52 -8.73 -17.12
CA GLY A 335 -17.41 -8.48 -18.57
C GLY A 335 -16.75 -7.14 -18.92
N LYS A 336 -17.16 -6.07 -18.24
CA LYS A 336 -16.71 -4.69 -18.54
C LYS A 336 -15.39 -4.30 -17.90
N THR A 337 -15.10 -4.82 -16.70
CA THR A 337 -13.99 -4.34 -15.85
C THR A 337 -13.10 -5.45 -15.32
N GLY A 338 -13.47 -6.72 -15.50
CA GLY A 338 -12.75 -7.88 -14.99
C GLY A 338 -11.40 -8.04 -15.65
N ILE A 339 -10.32 -7.78 -14.90
CA ILE A 339 -8.95 -7.75 -15.43
C ILE A 339 -8.45 -9.13 -15.88
N TYR A 340 -9.11 -10.21 -15.49
CA TYR A 340 -8.66 -11.59 -15.66
C TYR A 340 -9.31 -12.32 -16.85
N VAL A 341 -10.28 -11.70 -17.53
CA VAL A 341 -11.08 -12.33 -18.61
C VAL A 341 -10.87 -11.63 -19.96
N PRO A 342 -11.32 -12.21 -21.08
CA PRO A 342 -11.36 -11.48 -22.36
C PRO A 342 -12.24 -10.22 -22.26
N GLY A 343 -13.40 -10.31 -21.61
CA GLY A 343 -14.32 -9.19 -21.44
C GLY A 343 -15.32 -8.99 -22.59
N ASP A 344 -16.26 -8.05 -22.40
CA ASP A 344 -17.38 -7.81 -23.32
C ASP A 344 -16.92 -7.19 -24.65
N GLU A 345 -15.89 -6.35 -24.61
CA GLU A 345 -15.31 -5.67 -25.79
C GLU A 345 -14.25 -6.53 -26.53
N PHE A 346 -14.18 -7.84 -26.22
CA PHE A 346 -13.18 -8.72 -26.80
C PHE A 346 -13.45 -9.03 -28.27
N ASN A 347 -12.56 -8.56 -29.15
CA ASN A 347 -12.50 -8.99 -30.53
C ASN A 347 -11.80 -10.36 -30.59
N GLY A 348 -12.56 -11.41 -30.96
CA GLY A 348 -12.13 -12.81 -31.01
C GLY A 348 -10.78 -13.04 -31.70
N ASP A 349 -10.51 -12.30 -32.77
CA ASP A 349 -9.30 -12.45 -33.59
C ASP A 349 -8.09 -11.70 -33.01
N HIS A 350 -8.30 -10.75 -32.09
CA HIS A 350 -7.26 -9.84 -31.60
C HIS A 350 -7.07 -9.89 -30.08
N ASP A 351 -6.13 -10.71 -29.61
CA ASP A 351 -5.77 -10.88 -28.19
C ASP A 351 -5.69 -9.56 -27.41
N ARG A 352 -5.06 -8.52 -28.01
CA ARG A 352 -4.81 -7.23 -27.34
C ARG A 352 -6.05 -6.37 -27.10
N SER A 353 -7.22 -6.78 -27.60
CA SER A 353 -8.50 -6.12 -27.28
C SER A 353 -9.02 -6.47 -25.89
N GLY A 354 -8.66 -7.66 -25.35
CA GLY A 354 -9.27 -8.17 -24.12
C GLY A 354 -8.88 -7.40 -22.87
N ASN A 355 -9.71 -7.46 -21.82
CA ASN A 355 -9.51 -6.74 -20.56
C ASN A 355 -8.12 -6.97 -19.95
N TYR A 356 -7.57 -8.19 -20.04
CA TYR A 356 -6.21 -8.50 -19.56
C TYR A 356 -5.08 -7.73 -20.31
N PHE A 357 -5.36 -7.13 -21.46
CA PHE A 357 -4.45 -6.25 -22.22
C PHE A 357 -4.69 -4.76 -22.04
N GLN A 358 -5.61 -4.35 -21.18
CA GLN A 358 -5.84 -2.93 -20.91
C GLN A 358 -4.75 -2.33 -19.98
N ARG A 359 -4.71 -1.00 -19.84
CA ARG A 359 -3.59 -0.22 -19.27
C ARG A 359 -4.07 1.02 -18.50
N GLY A 360 -3.15 1.71 -17.83
CA GLY A 360 -3.48 2.85 -16.96
C GLY A 360 -4.22 2.42 -15.69
N ASP A 361 -4.50 3.39 -14.83
CA ASP A 361 -4.95 3.14 -13.46
C ASP A 361 -6.46 2.89 -13.40
N ALA A 362 -7.18 3.30 -14.45
CA ALA A 362 -8.53 2.83 -14.77
C ALA A 362 -8.64 1.29 -14.92
N TRP A 363 -7.51 0.58 -15.04
CA TRP A 363 -7.45 -0.88 -15.08
C TRP A 363 -6.77 -1.50 -13.85
N GLU A 364 -6.52 -0.69 -12.81
CA GLU A 364 -6.22 -1.15 -11.45
C GLU A 364 -7.50 -1.54 -10.70
N ARG A 365 -7.42 -2.55 -9.84
CA ARG A 365 -8.57 -3.02 -9.06
C ARG A 365 -8.23 -3.06 -7.58
N PRO A 366 -9.10 -2.53 -6.69
CA PRO A 366 -8.91 -2.65 -5.26
C PRO A 366 -9.09 -4.11 -4.83
N ALA A 367 -8.15 -4.64 -4.07
CA ALA A 367 -8.25 -5.93 -3.41
C ALA A 367 -7.70 -5.85 -1.98
N HIS A 368 -8.17 -6.72 -1.10
CA HIS A 368 -7.53 -6.97 0.18
C HIS A 368 -6.60 -8.18 0.04
N VAL A 369 -5.31 -7.97 0.31
CA VAL A 369 -4.27 -9.00 0.17
C VAL A 369 -3.78 -9.40 1.54
N GLN A 370 -3.74 -10.71 1.80
CA GLN A 370 -3.14 -11.29 3.01
C GLN A 370 -2.02 -12.25 2.62
N PHE A 371 -0.85 -12.08 3.22
CA PHE A 371 0.28 -12.99 3.09
C PHE A 371 0.46 -13.78 4.38
N PHE A 372 0.62 -15.10 4.24
CA PHE A 372 0.94 -16.01 5.33
C PHE A 372 2.21 -16.79 5.00
N ASP A 373 3.17 -16.85 5.92
CA ASP A 373 4.45 -17.52 5.68
C ASP A 373 4.35 -19.06 5.83
N VAL A 374 5.48 -19.75 5.68
CA VAL A 374 5.61 -21.21 5.79
C VAL A 374 5.13 -21.75 7.14
N ASP A 375 5.32 -20.99 8.21
CA ASP A 375 4.88 -21.29 9.58
C ASP A 375 3.40 -20.98 9.85
N ARG A 376 2.68 -20.51 8.81
CA ARG A 376 1.26 -20.10 8.85
C ARG A 376 0.99 -18.81 9.64
N SER A 377 2.03 -18.13 10.12
CA SER A 377 1.91 -16.76 10.65
C SER A 377 1.51 -15.80 9.53
N ARG A 378 0.81 -14.70 9.89
CA ARG A 378 0.35 -13.69 8.93
C ARG A 378 1.37 -12.56 8.86
N GLY A 379 2.09 -12.46 7.74
CA GLY A 379 3.12 -11.45 7.53
C GLY A 379 2.55 -10.05 7.29
N PHE A 380 1.61 -9.93 6.34
CA PHE A 380 0.87 -8.68 6.11
C PHE A 380 -0.60 -8.94 5.75
N SER A 381 -1.44 -7.91 5.90
CA SER A 381 -2.87 -7.96 5.58
C SER A 381 -3.40 -6.54 5.35
N GLN A 382 -3.49 -6.11 4.09
CA GLN A 382 -3.89 -4.73 3.75
C GLN A 382 -4.64 -4.65 2.43
N ARG A 383 -5.37 -3.54 2.22
CA ARG A 383 -5.91 -3.16 0.92
C ARG A 383 -4.77 -2.71 0.00
N MET A 384 -4.86 -3.08 -1.27
CA MET A 384 -3.84 -2.91 -2.32
C MET A 384 -4.51 -2.78 -3.69
N GLY A 385 -3.79 -2.20 -4.65
CA GLY A 385 -4.14 -2.26 -6.06
C GLY A 385 -3.65 -3.54 -6.71
N VAL A 386 -4.42 -4.06 -7.69
CA VAL A 386 -4.09 -5.30 -8.42
C VAL A 386 -4.27 -5.10 -9.93
N ARG A 387 -3.26 -5.50 -10.72
CA ARG A 387 -3.27 -5.47 -12.21
C ARG A 387 -2.62 -6.70 -12.82
N ILE A 388 -2.97 -7.00 -14.07
CA ILE A 388 -2.25 -8.02 -14.85
C ILE A 388 -0.84 -7.54 -15.23
N HIS A 389 0.16 -8.36 -14.89
CA HIS A 389 1.55 -8.22 -15.33
C HIS A 389 1.79 -8.92 -16.68
N GLY A 390 2.81 -8.46 -17.41
CA GLY A 390 3.40 -9.17 -18.54
C GLY A 390 3.17 -8.47 -19.88
N SER A 391 3.52 -9.18 -20.95
CA SER A 391 3.31 -8.76 -22.34
C SER A 391 2.45 -9.82 -23.06
N ALA A 392 3.05 -10.75 -23.82
CA ALA A 392 2.34 -11.85 -24.45
C ALA A 392 1.59 -12.75 -23.44
N SER A 393 2.20 -13.02 -22.27
CA SER A 393 1.66 -13.85 -21.17
C SER A 393 0.35 -13.36 -20.54
N ARG A 394 -0.22 -12.25 -21.00
CA ARG A 394 -1.55 -11.78 -20.59
C ARG A 394 -2.67 -12.67 -21.11
N VAL A 395 -2.44 -13.38 -22.23
CA VAL A 395 -3.39 -14.37 -22.78
C VAL A 395 -3.47 -15.65 -21.95
N ASP A 396 -2.65 -15.81 -20.92
CA ASP A 396 -2.50 -17.08 -20.21
C ASP A 396 -3.70 -17.35 -19.29
N PRO A 397 -4.13 -18.62 -19.12
CA PRO A 397 -5.19 -18.98 -18.17
C PRO A 397 -4.90 -18.51 -16.73
N GLN A 398 -3.73 -18.88 -16.20
CA GLN A 398 -3.19 -18.37 -14.95
C GLN A 398 -2.33 -17.16 -15.29
N LYS A 399 -2.71 -15.96 -14.84
CA LYS A 399 -2.00 -14.71 -15.15
C LYS A 399 -1.07 -14.29 -14.03
N SER A 400 -0.03 -13.55 -14.39
CA SER A 400 0.81 -12.85 -13.40
C SER A 400 0.09 -11.60 -12.87
N LEU A 401 0.18 -11.31 -11.57
CA LEU A 401 -0.46 -10.17 -10.91
C LEU A 401 0.58 -9.22 -10.32
N ARG A 402 0.47 -7.93 -10.65
CA ARG A 402 1.14 -6.83 -9.95
C ARG A 402 0.28 -6.45 -8.75
N LEU A 403 0.88 -6.38 -7.58
CA LEU A 403 0.29 -5.86 -6.35
C LEU A 403 0.93 -4.51 -6.04
N TYR A 404 0.12 -3.50 -5.70
CA TYR A 404 0.53 -2.13 -5.44
C TYR A 404 0.12 -1.74 -4.02
N ALA A 405 1.08 -1.38 -3.18
CA ALA A 405 0.81 -0.75 -1.89
C ALA A 405 0.75 0.76 -2.12
N ASP A 406 -0.46 1.30 -2.10
CA ASP A 406 -0.79 2.64 -2.58
C ASP A 406 -1.79 3.27 -1.61
N GLU A 407 -1.59 4.55 -1.29
CA GLU A 407 -2.40 5.33 -0.36
C GLU A 407 -3.85 5.52 -0.81
N GLN A 408 -4.15 5.38 -2.11
CA GLN A 408 -5.52 5.38 -2.61
C GLN A 408 -6.33 4.15 -2.14
N TYR A 409 -5.66 3.09 -1.67
CA TYR A 409 -6.30 1.85 -1.22
C TYR A 409 -6.07 1.53 0.26
N GLY A 410 -4.89 1.84 0.80
CA GLY A 410 -4.47 1.44 2.14
C GLY A 410 -3.07 1.96 2.49
N PRO A 411 -2.29 1.27 3.35
CA PRO A 411 -0.93 1.68 3.65
C PRO A 411 -0.05 1.75 2.38
N PRO A 412 0.73 2.84 2.17
CA PRO A 412 1.48 3.09 0.93
C PRO A 412 2.77 2.25 0.80
N ALA A 413 2.88 1.15 1.55
CA ALA A 413 3.94 0.16 1.46
C ALA A 413 3.51 -1.15 2.14
N ILE A 414 4.08 -2.27 1.68
CA ILE A 414 4.05 -3.55 2.40
C ILE A 414 5.21 -3.54 3.41
N ARG A 415 4.90 -3.57 4.70
CA ARG A 415 5.90 -3.55 5.80
C ARG A 415 6.15 -4.96 6.33
N TYR A 416 6.83 -5.79 5.54
CA TYR A 416 7.19 -7.17 5.91
C TYR A 416 8.42 -7.64 5.10
N PRO A 417 9.39 -8.36 5.70
CA PRO A 417 10.51 -8.97 4.97
C PRO A 417 10.03 -10.15 4.12
N ILE A 418 9.51 -9.86 2.93
CA ILE A 418 8.96 -10.88 2.02
C ILE A 418 10.04 -11.85 1.53
N PHE A 419 11.31 -11.43 1.44
CA PHE A 419 12.41 -12.25 0.95
C PHE A 419 13.46 -12.45 2.05
N PRO A 420 13.54 -13.64 2.69
CA PRO A 420 14.50 -13.89 3.78
C PRO A 420 15.97 -13.69 3.40
N ASP A 421 16.29 -13.82 2.11
CA ASP A 421 17.65 -13.68 1.57
C ASP A 421 18.07 -12.21 1.33
N LYS A 422 17.16 -11.23 1.50
CA LYS A 422 17.46 -9.79 1.32
C LYS A 422 17.15 -9.01 2.61
N PRO A 423 17.89 -7.91 2.90
CA PRO A 423 17.66 -7.08 4.07
C PRO A 423 16.43 -6.16 3.96
N LEU A 424 15.75 -6.13 2.80
CA LEU A 424 14.59 -5.26 2.58
C LEU A 424 13.38 -5.68 3.43
N THR A 425 12.89 -4.75 4.24
CA THR A 425 11.69 -4.92 5.09
C THR A 425 10.46 -4.17 4.57
N GLU A 426 10.58 -3.41 3.48
CA GLU A 426 9.52 -2.58 2.92
C GLU A 426 9.48 -2.68 1.39
N PHE A 427 8.27 -2.80 0.82
CA PHE A 427 8.07 -2.94 -0.62
C PHE A 427 6.87 -2.09 -1.09
N LYS A 428 7.06 -1.24 -2.09
CA LYS A 428 5.96 -0.50 -2.76
C LYS A 428 5.12 -1.41 -3.66
N ARG A 429 5.76 -2.39 -4.31
CA ARG A 429 5.15 -3.27 -5.30
C ARG A 429 5.65 -4.70 -5.13
N LEU A 430 4.79 -5.68 -5.38
CA LEU A 430 5.13 -7.10 -5.40
C LEU A 430 4.56 -7.74 -6.66
N LEU A 431 5.31 -8.67 -7.28
CA LEU A 431 4.84 -9.46 -8.41
C LEU A 431 4.47 -10.87 -7.94
N LEU A 432 3.27 -11.34 -8.29
CA LEU A 432 2.91 -12.77 -8.29
C LEU A 432 3.08 -13.27 -9.73
N ARG A 433 4.18 -13.93 -10.04
CA ARG A 433 4.54 -14.36 -11.41
C ARG A 433 4.11 -15.80 -11.69
N ASN A 434 3.53 -16.04 -12.86
CA ASN A 434 3.09 -17.37 -13.33
C ASN A 434 4.20 -18.19 -14.02
N GLY A 435 5.48 -17.81 -13.90
CA GLY A 435 6.59 -18.37 -14.69
C GLY A 435 6.70 -17.84 -16.13
N GLY A 436 5.76 -17.01 -16.59
CA GLY A 436 5.81 -16.36 -17.91
C GLY A 436 5.88 -17.36 -19.07
N ASN A 437 6.94 -17.30 -19.87
CA ASN A 437 7.18 -18.22 -20.98
C ASN A 437 7.46 -19.68 -20.51
N ASP A 438 7.87 -19.87 -19.26
CA ASP A 438 8.16 -21.19 -18.67
C ASP A 438 6.94 -21.84 -18.00
N ARG A 439 5.78 -21.17 -18.00
CA ARG A 439 4.58 -21.58 -17.22
C ARG A 439 4.09 -23.01 -17.48
N SER A 440 4.33 -23.53 -18.68
CA SER A 440 3.85 -24.84 -19.14
C SER A 440 4.89 -25.94 -18.94
N PHE A 441 6.03 -25.62 -18.33
CA PHE A 441 7.16 -26.52 -18.10
C PHE A 441 7.49 -26.57 -16.61
N SER A 442 8.63 -25.99 -16.19
CA SER A 442 9.07 -26.06 -14.80
C SER A 442 8.48 -24.96 -13.93
N THR A 443 8.09 -23.82 -14.52
CA THR A 443 7.84 -22.51 -13.88
C THR A 443 9.06 -21.88 -13.20
N LEU A 444 10.18 -22.61 -13.09
CA LEU A 444 11.36 -22.28 -12.31
C LEU A 444 12.50 -21.64 -13.11
N ARG A 445 12.53 -21.72 -14.46
CA ARG A 445 13.71 -21.31 -15.25
C ARG A 445 14.20 -19.90 -14.91
N ASP A 446 13.28 -18.94 -14.84
CA ASP A 446 13.54 -17.54 -14.49
C ASP A 446 14.22 -17.43 -13.11
N VAL A 447 13.58 -17.97 -12.08
CA VAL A 447 14.05 -17.94 -10.68
C VAL A 447 15.36 -18.72 -10.49
N PHE A 448 15.57 -19.79 -11.26
CA PHE A 448 16.81 -20.56 -11.27
C PHE A 448 17.98 -19.76 -11.82
N ILE A 449 17.81 -19.07 -12.96
CA ILE A 449 18.85 -18.18 -13.51
C ILE A 449 19.12 -17.00 -12.56
N GLN A 450 18.08 -16.36 -12.03
CA GLN A 450 18.20 -15.31 -11.00
C GLN A 450 18.93 -15.80 -9.74
N GLY A 451 18.82 -17.09 -9.41
CA GLY A 451 19.58 -17.72 -8.33
C GLY A 451 21.06 -17.97 -8.68
N LEU A 452 21.35 -18.41 -9.90
CA LEU A 452 22.72 -18.67 -10.36
C LEU A 452 23.59 -17.41 -10.49
N VAL A 453 22.99 -16.27 -10.86
CA VAL A 453 23.72 -15.00 -11.04
C VAL A 453 23.85 -14.18 -9.76
N ARG A 454 23.24 -14.60 -8.64
CA ARG A 454 23.16 -13.81 -7.40
C ARG A 454 24.51 -13.50 -6.74
N ASP A 455 25.50 -14.36 -6.95
CA ASP A 455 26.87 -14.19 -6.44
C ASP A 455 27.80 -13.52 -7.48
N LEU A 456 27.26 -13.11 -8.63
CA LEU A 456 27.93 -12.21 -9.58
C LEU A 456 27.59 -10.77 -9.23
N ASP A 457 28.42 -9.84 -9.68
CA ASP A 457 28.09 -8.42 -9.67
C ASP A 457 27.11 -8.15 -10.82
N LEU A 458 25.83 -8.42 -10.53
CA LEU A 458 24.67 -8.33 -11.43
C LEU A 458 23.39 -8.08 -10.64
N ASP A 459 22.48 -7.30 -11.21
CA ASP A 459 21.16 -7.08 -10.65
C ASP A 459 20.29 -8.37 -10.67
N ALA A 460 19.85 -8.81 -9.48
CA ALA A 460 19.12 -10.07 -9.29
C ALA A 460 17.85 -9.90 -8.45
N GLN A 461 16.69 -10.22 -9.05
CA GLN A 461 15.38 -10.16 -8.41
C GLN A 461 15.18 -11.33 -7.43
N ALA A 462 14.96 -11.03 -6.15
CA ALA A 462 14.56 -12.02 -5.17
C ALA A 462 13.19 -12.60 -5.50
N SER A 463 13.04 -13.91 -5.28
CA SER A 463 11.82 -14.65 -5.58
C SER A 463 11.63 -15.84 -4.64
N ARG A 464 10.38 -16.17 -4.30
CA ARG A 464 10.01 -17.46 -3.71
C ARG A 464 8.65 -17.96 -4.19
N PRO A 465 8.47 -19.29 -4.34
CA PRO A 465 7.18 -19.86 -4.70
C PRO A 465 6.14 -19.66 -3.59
N VAL A 466 4.90 -19.34 -3.98
CA VAL A 466 3.75 -19.09 -3.12
C VAL A 466 2.49 -19.71 -3.72
N LEU A 467 1.53 -20.07 -2.87
CA LEU A 467 0.20 -20.50 -3.30
C LEU A 467 -0.72 -19.29 -3.38
N VAL A 468 -1.37 -19.07 -4.51
CA VAL A 468 -2.32 -17.96 -4.68
C VAL A 468 -3.74 -18.47 -4.51
N PHE A 469 -4.56 -17.70 -3.80
CA PHE A 469 -6.00 -17.90 -3.69
C PHE A 469 -6.73 -16.63 -4.15
N LEU A 470 -7.65 -16.76 -5.10
CA LEU A 470 -8.49 -15.66 -5.58
C LEU A 470 -9.91 -15.85 -5.03
N ASN A 471 -10.40 -14.90 -4.23
CA ASN A 471 -11.67 -15.00 -3.48
C ASN A 471 -11.84 -16.35 -2.76
N GLY A 472 -10.73 -16.90 -2.27
CA GLY A 472 -10.68 -18.15 -1.53
C GLY A 472 -10.57 -19.41 -2.37
N GLU A 473 -10.68 -19.40 -3.70
CA GLU A 473 -10.36 -20.59 -4.51
C GLU A 473 -8.86 -20.68 -4.81
N TYR A 474 -8.29 -21.88 -4.68
CA TYR A 474 -6.90 -22.14 -5.02
C TYR A 474 -6.63 -21.90 -6.52
N TRP A 475 -5.64 -21.05 -6.80
CA TRP A 475 -5.31 -20.52 -8.12
C TRP A 475 -3.94 -20.99 -8.66
N GLY A 476 -3.36 -22.01 -8.02
CA GLY A 476 -2.07 -22.59 -8.38
C GLY A 476 -0.88 -21.98 -7.63
N ILE A 477 0.31 -22.36 -8.09
CA ILE A 477 1.58 -21.80 -7.64
C ILE A 477 1.88 -20.56 -8.48
N HIS A 478 2.32 -19.49 -7.83
CA HIS A 478 3.02 -18.36 -8.43
C HIS A 478 4.36 -18.18 -7.74
N HIS A 479 5.21 -17.34 -8.30
CA HIS A 479 6.39 -16.82 -7.62
C HIS A 479 6.10 -15.42 -7.09
N ALA A 480 6.12 -15.24 -5.77
CA ALA A 480 6.27 -13.90 -5.22
C ALA A 480 7.68 -13.41 -5.59
N GLN A 481 7.80 -12.28 -6.26
CA GLN A 481 9.05 -11.78 -6.82
C GLN A 481 9.09 -10.26 -6.69
N GLU A 482 10.28 -9.72 -6.47
CA GLU A 482 10.51 -8.28 -6.65
C GLU A 482 10.08 -7.83 -8.04
N ARG A 483 9.73 -6.57 -8.21
CA ARG A 483 9.40 -6.00 -9.51
C ARG A 483 10.50 -5.03 -9.93
N LEU A 484 11.27 -5.39 -10.96
CA LEU A 484 12.20 -4.46 -11.60
C LEU A 484 11.42 -3.23 -12.10
N ASP A 485 11.62 -2.12 -11.41
CA ASP A 485 11.12 -0.76 -11.64
C ASP A 485 11.89 0.20 -10.69
N PRO A 486 11.67 1.54 -10.72
CA PRO A 486 12.45 2.47 -9.91
C PRO A 486 12.46 2.19 -8.40
N HIS A 487 11.37 1.64 -7.83
CA HIS A 487 11.33 1.30 -6.41
C HIS A 487 12.21 0.09 -6.08
N TYR A 488 12.41 -0.83 -7.02
CA TYR A 488 13.41 -1.90 -6.85
C TYR A 488 14.82 -1.33 -6.83
N LEU A 489 15.13 -0.38 -7.72
CA LEU A 489 16.45 0.23 -7.80
C LEU A 489 16.75 1.05 -6.53
N ALA A 490 15.81 1.89 -6.10
CA ALA A 490 15.92 2.63 -4.85
C ALA A 490 16.05 1.69 -3.63
N GLY A 491 15.27 0.61 -3.58
CA GLY A 491 15.30 -0.35 -2.47
C GLY A 491 16.55 -1.23 -2.40
N ASN A 492 17.19 -1.56 -3.53
CA ASN A 492 18.35 -2.45 -3.58
C ASN A 492 19.69 -1.71 -3.65
N HIS A 493 19.74 -0.53 -4.28
CA HIS A 493 20.98 0.23 -4.51
C HIS A 493 21.05 1.55 -3.72
N GLY A 494 19.96 1.96 -3.06
CA GLY A 494 19.92 3.21 -2.27
C GLY A 494 19.97 4.48 -3.13
N VAL A 495 19.57 4.39 -4.39
CA VAL A 495 19.43 5.53 -5.32
C VAL A 495 18.08 6.23 -5.13
N ASP A 496 18.00 7.51 -5.53
CA ASP A 496 16.71 8.20 -5.65
C ASP A 496 15.86 7.57 -6.77
N GLU A 497 14.53 7.65 -6.67
CA GLU A 497 13.63 7.02 -7.67
C GLU A 497 13.71 7.66 -9.07
N GLY A 498 14.27 8.88 -9.20
CA GLY A 498 14.42 9.61 -10.46
C GLY A 498 15.58 9.14 -11.33
N VAL A 499 15.59 7.85 -11.71
CA VAL A 499 16.59 7.24 -12.60
C VAL A 499 16.12 7.17 -14.05
N ASP A 500 17.05 7.33 -14.99
CA ASP A 500 16.82 7.03 -16.42
C ASP A 500 16.61 5.51 -16.60
N PHE A 501 15.37 5.06 -16.76
CA PHE A 501 15.04 3.64 -16.91
C PHE A 501 14.59 3.32 -18.35
N LEU A 502 15.39 2.50 -19.04
CA LEU A 502 15.17 2.11 -20.43
C LEU A 502 14.88 0.61 -20.56
N GLU A 503 13.88 0.23 -21.38
CA GLU A 503 13.56 -1.16 -21.69
C GLU A 503 13.74 -1.47 -23.19
N MET A 504 14.18 -2.70 -23.51
CA MET A 504 14.31 -3.23 -24.88
C MET A 504 15.17 -2.29 -25.76
N ASP A 505 14.69 -1.90 -26.95
CA ASP A 505 15.42 -1.09 -27.94
C ASP A 505 15.53 0.42 -27.60
N ARG A 506 15.79 0.75 -26.32
CA ARG A 506 15.82 2.11 -25.72
C ARG A 506 14.45 2.75 -25.52
N ASN A 507 13.41 1.98 -25.21
CA ASN A 507 12.12 2.56 -24.84
C ASN A 507 12.25 3.21 -23.46
N VAL A 508 12.08 4.53 -23.40
CA VAL A 508 12.06 5.27 -22.12
C VAL A 508 10.83 4.84 -21.33
N VAL A 509 11.06 4.34 -20.12
CA VAL A 509 10.03 4.10 -19.11
C VAL A 509 10.01 5.25 -18.10
N GLU A 510 11.19 5.74 -17.73
CA GLU A 510 11.39 6.90 -16.86
C GLU A 510 12.66 7.67 -17.27
N GLY A 511 12.72 8.97 -16.99
CA GLY A 511 13.84 9.84 -17.36
C GLY A 511 13.96 10.09 -18.86
N ASP A 512 15.17 10.02 -19.40
CA ASP A 512 15.46 10.10 -20.83
C ASP A 512 16.49 9.06 -21.32
N ALA A 513 16.72 9.02 -22.64
CA ALA A 513 17.67 8.09 -23.27
C ALA A 513 18.99 8.76 -23.70
N ALA A 514 19.22 10.03 -23.36
CA ALA A 514 20.30 10.84 -23.91
C ALA A 514 21.68 10.37 -23.41
N HIS A 515 21.80 9.87 -22.18
CA HIS A 515 23.05 9.27 -21.69
C HIS A 515 23.43 8.02 -22.49
N TYR A 516 22.52 7.05 -22.57
CA TYR A 516 22.71 5.82 -23.33
C TYR A 516 22.95 6.10 -24.82
N GLN A 517 22.22 7.04 -25.42
CA GLN A 517 22.38 7.40 -26.82
C GLN A 517 23.77 7.99 -27.11
N ARG A 518 24.26 8.93 -26.28
CA ARG A 518 25.63 9.48 -26.40
C ARG A 518 26.70 8.37 -26.32
N MET A 519 26.51 7.42 -25.41
CA MET A 519 27.43 6.28 -25.24
C MET A 519 27.45 5.39 -26.49
N ILE A 520 26.29 4.99 -27.00
CA ILE A 520 26.20 4.13 -28.20
C ILE A 520 26.72 4.85 -29.45
N ASP A 521 26.45 6.14 -29.62
CA ASP A 521 26.96 6.91 -30.76
C ASP A 521 28.49 7.05 -30.71
N PHE A 522 29.07 7.23 -29.51
CA PHE A 522 30.52 7.25 -29.32
C PHE A 522 31.17 5.89 -29.60
N ILE A 523 30.56 4.79 -29.14
CA ILE A 523 31.02 3.42 -29.45
C ILE A 523 30.93 3.14 -30.96
N GLY A 524 29.83 3.50 -31.60
CA GLY A 524 29.57 3.24 -33.02
C GLY A 524 30.40 4.09 -33.99
N SER A 525 30.94 5.22 -33.54
CA SER A 525 31.81 6.10 -34.35
C SER A 525 33.29 6.04 -34.00
N GLY A 526 33.65 5.51 -32.82
CA GLY A 526 35.02 5.41 -32.33
C GLY A 526 35.65 4.03 -32.52
N ASP A 527 36.99 3.97 -32.49
CA ASP A 527 37.74 2.72 -32.40
C ASP A 527 38.00 2.36 -30.93
N MET A 528 37.32 1.34 -30.41
CA MET A 528 37.48 0.91 -29.00
C MET A 528 38.81 0.21 -28.72
N ARG A 529 39.66 -0.04 -29.72
CA ARG A 529 41.06 -0.48 -29.53
C ARG A 529 41.97 0.64 -29.07
N VAL A 530 41.52 1.91 -29.14
CA VAL A 530 42.22 3.07 -28.60
C VAL A 530 41.90 3.19 -27.11
N PRO A 531 42.89 3.08 -26.20
CA PRO A 531 42.63 3.06 -24.75
C PRO A 531 41.81 4.25 -24.25
N ALA A 532 42.09 5.46 -24.71
CA ALA A 532 41.35 6.66 -24.31
C ALA A 532 39.85 6.63 -24.67
N ASN A 533 39.46 5.91 -25.72
CA ASN A 533 38.05 5.71 -26.07
C ASN A 533 37.40 4.71 -25.10
N PHE A 534 38.08 3.59 -24.83
CA PHE A 534 37.64 2.60 -23.84
C PHE A 534 37.51 3.22 -22.44
N ASP A 535 38.51 3.98 -21.99
CA ASP A 535 38.52 4.73 -20.72
C ASP A 535 37.45 5.84 -20.63
N THR A 536 36.80 6.17 -21.76
CA THR A 536 35.66 7.09 -21.81
C THR A 536 34.35 6.32 -21.62
N VAL A 537 34.19 5.19 -22.31
CA VAL A 537 33.02 4.29 -22.13
C VAL A 537 32.98 3.71 -20.72
N ALA A 538 34.13 3.34 -20.14
CA ALA A 538 34.24 2.85 -18.76
C ALA A 538 33.91 3.89 -17.67
N LYS A 539 33.54 5.13 -18.04
CA LYS A 539 32.97 6.15 -17.14
C LYS A 539 31.47 6.37 -17.34
N TRP A 540 30.88 5.73 -18.35
CA TRP A 540 29.46 5.83 -18.72
C TRP A 540 28.72 4.49 -18.55
N MET A 541 29.44 3.39 -18.40
CA MET A 541 28.91 2.05 -18.18
C MET A 541 29.79 1.30 -17.20
N ASP A 542 29.18 0.50 -16.33
CA ASP A 542 29.92 -0.53 -15.62
C ASP A 542 30.29 -1.65 -16.60
N VAL A 543 31.57 -1.69 -16.96
CA VAL A 543 32.08 -2.62 -17.98
C VAL A 543 32.20 -4.03 -17.41
N ASP A 544 32.47 -4.17 -16.11
CA ASP A 544 32.64 -5.47 -15.47
C ASP A 544 31.26 -6.12 -15.23
N GLU A 545 30.26 -5.38 -14.76
CA GLU A 545 28.86 -5.81 -14.74
C GLU A 545 28.39 -6.21 -16.16
N PHE A 546 28.67 -5.38 -17.18
CA PHE A 546 28.29 -5.71 -18.55
C PHE A 546 28.95 -7.00 -19.04
N ILE A 547 30.20 -7.28 -18.68
CA ILE A 547 30.89 -8.55 -18.98
C ILE A 547 30.21 -9.72 -18.25
N HIS A 548 29.88 -9.58 -16.96
CA HIS A 548 29.11 -10.60 -16.22
C HIS A 548 27.74 -10.86 -16.87
N TYR A 549 27.05 -9.81 -17.31
CA TYR A 549 25.75 -9.90 -17.98
C TYR A 549 25.87 -10.70 -19.29
N GLN A 550 26.85 -10.39 -20.13
CA GLN A 550 27.09 -11.15 -21.37
C GLN A 550 27.44 -12.61 -21.07
N ALA A 551 28.26 -12.89 -20.05
CA ALA A 551 28.59 -14.25 -19.64
C ALA A 551 27.34 -15.03 -19.15
N ALA A 552 26.49 -14.40 -18.35
CA ALA A 552 25.23 -14.96 -17.88
C ALA A 552 24.24 -15.24 -19.03
N GLN A 553 24.11 -14.32 -19.99
CA GLN A 553 23.29 -14.51 -21.18
C GLN A 553 23.79 -15.67 -22.05
N ILE A 554 25.10 -15.78 -22.28
CA ILE A 554 25.71 -16.87 -23.04
C ILE A 554 25.51 -18.23 -22.34
N TYR A 555 25.51 -18.26 -21.01
CA TYR A 555 25.25 -19.48 -20.23
C TYR A 555 23.77 -19.88 -20.19
N ALA A 556 22.85 -18.91 -20.26
CA ALA A 556 21.40 -19.13 -20.14
C ALA A 556 20.67 -19.36 -21.48
N ALA A 557 21.33 -19.08 -22.61
CA ALA A 557 20.81 -19.25 -23.98
C ALA A 557 20.80 -20.71 -24.48
#